data_AF-A0A8S8Y747-F1
#
_entry.id   AF-A0A8S8Y747-F1
#
_cell.length_a   1.000
_cell.length_b   1.000
_cell.length_c   1.000
_cell.angle_alpha   90.00
_cell.angle_beta   90.00
_cell.angle_gamma   90.00
#
_symmetry.space_group_name_H-M   'P 1'
#
loop_
_entity.id
_entity.type
_entity.pdbx_description
1 polymer ?
#
loop_
_entity_poly.entity_id
_entity_poly.type
_entity_poly.pdbx_seq_one_letter_code
_entity_poly.pdbx_strand_id
1 'polypeptide(L)'
;METHSRRVLWTKDNKPVPATEIEGSSGVYNWSATKAGVHTYKFRSPSGAQAEWTVTVSAHQTVNRIELTILEESVLQLESFDIEVRTLDAWENEIPVPPETQVKLTGRMTAKAVENGKWTITTLDAEEQTVAISVHNKEVSGTIQVDGTFMGFFEAGGTLYYAGGILAILVVIVLLVVIVMVLRSGSSDYDDDDDDDDDDYDDEESATSSAGPAGPPPTLGGKEDWMSDYRVDEDNVEWGEDQDGNWWYRDPGASDWSEWAD
;
A
#
# COMPACT_ATOMS: atom_id res chain seq x y z
N MET A 1 46.71 30.31 -60.35
CA MET A 1 45.27 29.96 -60.32
C MET A 1 44.83 30.04 -58.88
N GLU A 2 44.13 31.11 -58.51
CA GLU A 2 43.53 31.23 -57.18
C GLU A 2 42.37 30.24 -57.07
N THR A 3 42.52 29.24 -56.21
CA THR A 3 41.42 28.37 -55.82
C THR A 3 40.47 29.18 -54.94
N HIS A 4 39.45 29.80 -55.54
CA HIS A 4 38.34 30.36 -54.78
C HIS A 4 37.68 29.23 -54.00
N SER A 5 37.88 29.20 -52.68
CA SER A 5 37.15 28.35 -51.75
C SER A 5 35.65 28.67 -51.90
N ARG A 6 34.92 27.81 -52.61
CA ARG A 6 33.44 27.87 -52.70
C ARG A 6 32.86 27.15 -51.48
N ARG A 7 32.97 27.76 -50.31
CA ARG A 7 32.34 27.27 -49.08
C ARG A 7 30.86 27.66 -49.08
N VAL A 8 29.97 26.71 -48.79
CA VAL A 8 28.55 27.01 -48.55
C VAL A 8 28.37 27.48 -47.10
N LEU A 9 27.41 28.37 -46.88
CA LEU A 9 27.04 28.82 -45.54
C LEU A 9 25.98 27.88 -44.98
N TRP A 10 26.31 27.19 -43.89
CA TRP A 10 25.39 26.33 -43.17
C TRP A 10 24.71 27.11 -42.04
N THR A 11 23.38 26.95 -41.92
CA THR A 11 22.59 27.49 -40.83
C THR A 11 21.66 26.45 -40.23
N LYS A 12 21.45 26.55 -38.92
CA LYS A 12 20.48 25.79 -38.12
C LYS A 12 19.74 26.78 -37.24
N ASP A 13 18.42 26.75 -37.24
CA ASP A 13 17.58 27.71 -36.49
C ASP A 13 17.97 29.18 -36.78
N ASN A 14 18.25 29.48 -38.05
CA ASN A 14 18.74 30.78 -38.55
C ASN A 14 20.09 31.25 -37.96
N LYS A 15 20.83 30.38 -37.28
CA LYS A 15 22.18 30.66 -36.75
C LYS A 15 23.23 29.93 -37.58
N PRO A 16 24.43 30.50 -37.77
CA PRO A 16 25.54 29.80 -38.43
C PRO A 16 25.90 28.51 -37.69
N VAL A 17 26.13 27.44 -38.44
CA VAL A 17 26.60 26.16 -37.87
C VAL A 17 28.11 26.23 -37.65
N PRO A 18 28.63 25.88 -36.46
CA PRO A 18 30.06 25.89 -36.20
C PRO A 18 30.78 24.77 -36.95
N ALA A 19 32.09 24.98 -37.22
CA ALA A 19 32.92 23.98 -37.88
C ALA A 19 33.08 22.67 -37.08
N THR A 20 32.83 22.70 -35.76
CA THR A 20 32.81 21.51 -34.90
C THR A 20 31.62 20.59 -35.18
N GLU A 21 30.59 21.06 -35.88
CA GLU A 21 29.38 20.30 -36.22
C GLU A 21 29.33 19.95 -37.71
N ILE A 22 29.66 20.91 -38.59
CA ILE A 22 29.83 20.66 -40.04
C ILE A 22 31.15 21.27 -40.50
N GLU A 23 32.06 20.42 -40.97
CA GLU A 23 33.33 20.84 -41.56
C GLU A 23 33.45 20.39 -43.01
N GLY A 24 34.38 21.01 -43.75
CA GLY A 24 34.62 20.69 -45.15
C GLY A 24 34.54 21.90 -46.07
N SER A 25 34.73 21.63 -47.35
CA SER A 25 34.72 22.63 -48.42
C SER A 25 34.57 21.97 -49.78
N SER A 26 34.34 22.78 -50.81
CA SER A 26 34.39 22.32 -52.22
C SER A 26 33.41 21.18 -52.53
N GLY A 27 32.24 21.20 -51.88
CA GLY A 27 31.15 20.24 -52.13
C GLY A 27 31.21 18.96 -51.28
N VAL A 28 32.25 18.78 -50.46
CA VAL A 28 32.36 17.66 -49.52
C VAL A 28 32.34 18.20 -48.10
N TYR A 29 31.42 17.70 -47.29
CA TYR A 29 31.23 18.11 -45.89
C TYR A 29 31.09 16.87 -45.00
N ASN A 30 31.75 16.90 -43.85
CA ASN A 30 31.60 15.90 -42.80
C ASN A 30 30.70 16.47 -41.70
N TRP A 31 29.86 15.62 -41.14
CA TRP A 31 28.95 15.97 -40.06
C TRP A 31 28.93 14.86 -39.02
N SER A 32 28.83 15.25 -37.75
CA SER A 32 28.64 14.33 -36.63
C SER A 32 27.80 14.97 -35.55
N ALA A 33 26.94 14.18 -34.90
CA ALA A 33 26.20 14.58 -33.72
C ALA A 33 26.12 13.40 -32.73
N THR A 34 26.07 13.72 -31.44
CA THR A 34 25.91 12.75 -30.35
C THR A 34 24.51 12.76 -29.77
N LYS A 35 23.78 13.87 -29.93
CA LYS A 35 22.40 14.01 -29.46
C LYS A 35 21.44 13.33 -30.43
N ALA A 36 20.60 12.45 -29.91
CA ALA A 36 19.51 11.84 -30.66
C ALA A 36 18.44 12.87 -31.03
N GLY A 37 17.75 12.63 -32.13
CA GLY A 37 16.66 13.47 -32.63
C GLY A 37 16.82 13.87 -34.09
N VAL A 38 15.99 14.81 -34.51
CA VAL A 38 15.96 15.34 -35.88
C VAL A 38 16.83 16.58 -35.96
N HIS A 39 17.78 16.59 -36.89
CA HIS A 39 18.67 17.71 -37.15
C HIS A 39 18.43 18.22 -38.57
N THR A 40 17.92 19.45 -38.68
CA THR A 40 17.66 20.11 -39.97
C THR A 40 18.62 21.27 -40.17
N TYR A 41 19.30 21.27 -41.31
CA TYR A 41 20.25 22.29 -41.69
C TYR A 41 19.84 22.93 -43.01
N LYS A 42 20.07 24.24 -43.14
CA LYS A 42 19.97 24.98 -44.39
C LYS A 42 21.38 25.27 -44.89
N PHE A 43 21.61 25.10 -46.18
CA PHE A 43 22.84 25.58 -46.79
C PHE A 43 22.56 26.58 -47.91
N ARG A 44 23.43 27.59 -48.03
CA ARG A 44 23.39 28.60 -49.08
C ARG A 44 24.71 28.61 -49.84
N SER A 45 24.66 28.42 -51.15
CA SER A 45 25.83 28.55 -52.01
C SER A 45 26.21 30.02 -52.23
N PRO A 46 27.47 30.31 -52.64
CA PRO A 46 27.86 31.65 -53.07
C PRO A 46 27.03 32.21 -54.24
N SER A 47 26.45 31.34 -55.08
CA SER A 47 25.54 31.73 -56.17
C SER A 47 24.13 32.10 -55.69
N GLY A 48 23.84 31.95 -54.40
CA GLY A 48 22.55 32.26 -53.79
C GLY A 48 21.57 31.08 -53.75
N ALA A 49 21.91 29.92 -54.34
CA ALA A 49 21.09 28.72 -54.27
C ALA A 49 21.00 28.21 -52.82
N GLN A 50 19.83 27.68 -52.45
CA GLN A 50 19.55 27.20 -51.10
C GLN A 50 18.90 25.82 -51.14
N ALA A 51 19.16 25.01 -50.13
CA ALA A 51 18.45 23.77 -49.87
C ALA A 51 18.52 23.40 -48.39
N GLU A 52 17.68 22.44 -48.01
CA GLU A 52 17.63 21.87 -46.66
C GLU A 52 18.18 20.44 -46.68
N TRP A 53 18.83 20.05 -45.60
CA TRP A 53 19.29 18.71 -45.33
C TRP A 53 18.86 18.29 -43.93
N THR A 54 18.15 17.17 -43.84
CA THR A 54 17.64 16.63 -42.58
C THR A 54 18.27 15.26 -42.32
N VAL A 55 18.73 15.06 -41.09
CA VAL A 55 19.29 13.80 -40.61
C VAL A 55 18.67 13.46 -39.26
N THR A 56 18.31 12.18 -39.08
CA THR A 56 17.77 11.66 -37.82
C THR A 56 18.83 10.81 -37.15
N VAL A 57 19.15 11.14 -35.91
CA VAL A 57 20.06 10.37 -35.05
C VAL A 57 19.22 9.56 -34.07
N SER A 58 19.41 8.25 -34.06
CA SER A 58 18.79 7.37 -33.06
C SER A 58 19.70 7.23 -31.85
N ALA A 59 19.11 7.20 -30.65
CA ALA A 59 19.82 6.86 -29.43
C ALA A 59 20.30 5.41 -29.47
N HIS A 60 21.46 5.15 -28.86
CA HIS A 60 22.00 3.80 -28.78
C HIS A 60 21.29 3.01 -27.67
N GLN A 61 20.73 1.84 -27.99
CA GLN A 61 19.87 1.10 -27.04
C GLN A 61 20.62 0.40 -25.90
N THR A 62 21.95 0.57 -25.81
CA THR A 62 22.74 0.05 -24.69
C THR A 62 22.75 1.06 -23.54
N VAL A 63 22.20 0.64 -22.41
CA VAL A 63 22.22 1.40 -21.14
C VAL A 63 23.66 1.65 -20.68
N ASN A 64 23.97 2.91 -20.43
CA ASN A 64 25.23 3.35 -19.82
C ASN A 64 25.03 3.94 -18.42
N ARG A 65 23.89 4.60 -18.17
CA ARG A 65 23.51 5.16 -16.87
C ARG A 65 22.05 4.82 -16.55
N ILE A 66 21.79 4.54 -15.29
CA ILE A 66 20.45 4.36 -14.72
C ILE A 66 20.24 5.49 -13.72
N GLU A 67 19.08 6.13 -13.76
CA GLU A 67 18.60 7.06 -12.75
C GLU A 67 17.39 6.41 -12.07
N LEU A 68 17.42 6.35 -10.74
CA LEU A 68 16.33 5.84 -9.91
C LEU A 68 15.81 6.98 -9.05
N THR A 69 14.49 7.16 -9.05
CA THR A 69 13.76 8.08 -8.18
C THR A 69 12.77 7.26 -7.37
N ILE A 70 12.85 7.36 -6.04
CA ILE A 70 11.81 6.89 -5.12
C ILE A 70 10.95 8.12 -4.81
N LEU A 71 9.63 8.04 -5.00
CA LEU A 71 8.76 9.22 -4.94
C LEU A 71 8.44 9.65 -3.50
N GLU A 72 8.67 8.76 -2.54
CA GLU A 72 8.40 8.92 -1.12
C GLU A 72 9.69 8.86 -0.29
N GLU A 73 9.71 9.54 0.86
CA GLU A 73 10.83 9.50 1.81
C GLU A 73 10.67 8.38 2.86
N SER A 74 9.41 8.05 3.19
CA SER A 74 9.04 6.91 4.01
C SER A 74 7.64 6.39 3.63
N VAL A 75 7.33 5.17 4.04
CA VAL A 75 6.05 4.51 3.78
C VAL A 75 5.65 3.66 4.98
N LEU A 76 4.36 3.54 5.27
CA LEU A 76 3.90 2.62 6.31
C LEU A 76 3.99 1.17 5.84
N GLN A 77 4.27 0.26 6.76
CA GLN A 77 4.25 -1.17 6.51
C GLN A 77 2.88 -1.61 5.96
N LEU A 78 2.89 -2.51 4.97
CA LEU A 78 1.73 -2.97 4.16
C LEU A 78 1.24 -1.97 3.12
N GLU A 79 1.73 -0.74 3.13
CA GLU A 79 1.43 0.22 2.07
C GLU A 79 2.39 0.06 0.88
N SER A 80 2.07 0.79 -0.18
CA SER A 80 2.83 0.82 -1.41
C SER A 80 3.35 2.21 -1.72
N PHE A 81 4.47 2.26 -2.43
CA PHE A 81 5.13 3.49 -2.86
C PHE A 81 5.59 3.31 -4.31
N ASP A 82 5.78 4.40 -5.04
CA ASP A 82 6.09 4.36 -6.46
C ASP A 82 7.56 4.70 -6.74
N ILE A 83 8.15 4.02 -7.73
CA ILE A 83 9.49 4.31 -8.23
C ILE A 83 9.47 4.62 -9.72
N GLU A 84 10.36 5.54 -10.12
CA GLU A 84 10.63 5.89 -11.51
C GLU A 84 12.09 5.59 -11.86
N VAL A 85 12.29 4.95 -13.00
CA VAL A 85 13.60 4.59 -13.55
C VAL A 85 13.74 5.20 -14.92
N ARG A 86 14.87 5.85 -15.15
CA ARG A 86 15.27 6.34 -16.47
C ARG A 86 16.59 5.71 -16.87
N THR A 87 16.71 5.38 -18.15
CA THR A 87 17.93 4.81 -18.71
C THR A 87 18.51 5.72 -19.77
N LEU A 88 19.83 5.92 -19.74
CA LEU A 88 20.54 6.73 -20.71
C LEU A 88 21.64 5.94 -21.39
N ASP A 89 21.86 6.24 -22.67
CA ASP A 89 22.98 5.72 -23.45
C ASP A 89 24.31 6.41 -23.11
N ALA A 90 25.39 6.02 -23.81
CA ALA A 90 26.73 6.57 -23.57
C ALA A 90 26.88 8.06 -23.92
N TRP A 91 25.90 8.65 -24.59
CA TRP A 91 25.87 10.04 -25.03
C TRP A 91 24.77 10.86 -24.32
N GLU A 92 24.25 10.33 -23.20
CA GLU A 92 23.20 10.95 -22.39
C GLU A 92 21.86 11.12 -23.12
N ASN A 93 21.61 10.29 -24.15
CA ASN A 93 20.28 10.21 -24.74
C ASN A 93 19.42 9.26 -23.89
N GLU A 94 18.23 9.71 -23.56
CA GLU A 94 17.23 8.86 -22.90
C GLU A 94 16.76 7.76 -23.85
N ILE A 95 16.74 6.54 -23.33
CA ILE A 95 16.27 5.34 -24.02
C ILE A 95 15.19 4.66 -23.19
N PRO A 96 14.26 3.93 -23.83
CA PRO A 96 13.28 3.12 -23.11
C PRO A 96 13.98 2.16 -22.13
N VAL A 97 13.37 1.96 -20.96
CA VAL A 97 13.92 1.04 -19.97
C VAL A 97 13.83 -0.39 -20.52
N PRO A 98 14.94 -1.13 -20.64
CA PRO A 98 14.92 -2.44 -21.27
C PRO A 98 14.03 -3.44 -20.50
N PRO A 99 13.28 -4.32 -21.17
CA PRO A 99 12.36 -5.27 -20.52
C PRO A 99 13.08 -6.30 -19.63
N GLU A 100 14.36 -6.56 -19.85
CA GLU A 100 15.22 -7.41 -19.03
C GLU A 100 15.74 -6.74 -17.75
N THR A 101 15.33 -5.49 -17.48
CA THR A 101 15.70 -4.76 -16.26
C THR A 101 15.22 -5.51 -15.02
N GLN A 102 16.14 -5.72 -14.08
CA GLN A 102 15.85 -6.40 -12.82
C GLN A 102 15.61 -5.39 -11.71
N VAL A 103 14.48 -5.54 -11.02
CA VAL A 103 14.20 -4.85 -9.75
C VAL A 103 14.54 -5.82 -8.62
N LYS A 104 15.58 -5.49 -7.86
CA LYS A 104 16.02 -6.24 -6.68
C LYS A 104 15.57 -5.49 -5.44
N LEU A 105 14.92 -6.20 -4.54
CA LEU A 105 14.34 -5.64 -3.33
C LEU A 105 14.89 -6.38 -2.12
N THR A 106 15.12 -5.67 -1.01
CA THR A 106 15.37 -6.30 0.29
C THR A 106 14.07 -6.51 1.05
N GLY A 107 14.15 -7.26 2.15
CA GLY A 107 12.98 -7.66 2.91
C GLY A 107 11.98 -8.43 2.04
N ARG A 108 10.74 -8.47 2.49
CA ARG A 108 9.62 -9.09 1.78
C ARG A 108 8.81 -8.09 0.96
N MET A 109 9.49 -7.17 0.27
CA MET A 109 8.84 -6.27 -0.67
C MET A 109 8.53 -6.97 -1.99
N THR A 110 7.53 -6.48 -2.71
CA THR A 110 7.19 -6.94 -4.07
C THR A 110 7.10 -5.76 -5.03
N ALA A 111 7.50 -5.96 -6.30
CA ALA A 111 7.41 -4.95 -7.34
C ALA A 111 6.38 -5.35 -8.39
N LYS A 112 5.53 -4.40 -8.78
CA LYS A 112 4.59 -4.53 -9.90
C LYS A 112 4.87 -3.46 -10.94
N ALA A 113 5.22 -3.87 -12.16
CA ALA A 113 5.39 -2.93 -13.27
C ALA A 113 4.04 -2.30 -13.65
N VAL A 114 4.02 -0.98 -13.80
CA VAL A 114 2.83 -0.21 -14.18
C VAL A 114 2.99 0.30 -15.61
N GLU A 115 4.12 0.94 -15.90
CA GLU A 115 4.49 1.49 -17.21
C GLU A 115 6.00 1.29 -17.46
N ASN A 116 6.49 1.62 -18.67
CA ASN A 116 7.92 1.54 -18.94
C ASN A 116 8.70 2.46 -18.00
N GLY A 117 9.57 1.89 -17.19
CA GLY A 117 10.34 2.64 -16.20
C GLY A 117 9.56 2.99 -14.92
N LYS A 118 8.35 2.46 -14.69
CA LYS A 118 7.58 2.72 -13.47
C LYS A 118 7.11 1.43 -12.79
N TRP A 119 7.33 1.36 -11.48
CA TRP A 119 6.87 0.25 -10.65
C TRP A 119 6.22 0.77 -9.37
N THR A 120 5.19 0.07 -8.94
CA THR A 120 4.64 0.19 -7.59
C THR A 120 5.27 -0.90 -6.73
N ILE A 121 5.82 -0.51 -5.59
CA ILE A 121 6.47 -1.40 -4.63
C ILE A 121 5.56 -1.54 -3.41
N THR A 122 5.19 -2.76 -3.05
CA THR A 122 4.40 -3.05 -1.84
C THR A 122 5.33 -3.58 -0.75
N THR A 123 5.22 -3.00 0.45
CA THR A 123 6.06 -3.34 1.60
C THR A 123 5.41 -4.39 2.50
N LEU A 124 6.23 -5.16 3.22
CA LEU A 124 5.77 -6.10 4.25
C LEU A 124 6.61 -6.01 5.52
N ASP A 125 7.93 -5.83 5.40
CA ASP A 125 8.82 -5.70 6.55
C ASP A 125 9.02 -4.23 6.93
N ALA A 126 8.77 -3.91 8.20
CA ALA A 126 9.24 -2.66 8.80
C ALA A 126 10.76 -2.70 8.92
N GLU A 127 11.42 -1.56 8.70
CA GLU A 127 12.88 -1.28 8.71
C GLU A 127 13.27 -0.47 7.46
N GLU A 128 14.50 0.04 7.43
CA GLU A 128 15.08 0.60 6.21
C GLU A 128 15.24 -0.52 5.17
N GLN A 129 14.64 -0.34 4.00
CA GLN A 129 14.70 -1.29 2.90
C GLN A 129 15.43 -0.66 1.69
N THR A 130 16.03 -1.50 0.86
CA THR A 130 16.76 -1.11 -0.34
C THR A 130 16.01 -1.53 -1.60
N VAL A 131 15.92 -0.61 -2.54
CA VAL A 131 15.49 -0.86 -3.93
C VAL A 131 16.71 -0.73 -4.83
N ALA A 132 17.02 -1.75 -5.61
CA ALA A 132 18.12 -1.74 -6.56
C ALA A 132 17.63 -2.10 -7.97
N ILE A 133 18.09 -1.35 -8.96
CA ILE A 133 17.77 -1.53 -10.37
C ILE A 133 19.04 -1.95 -11.11
N SER A 134 18.96 -3.07 -11.83
CA SER A 134 20.11 -3.64 -12.54
C SER A 134 19.78 -3.99 -13.99
N VAL A 135 20.57 -3.48 -14.92
CA VAL A 135 20.49 -3.81 -16.36
C VAL A 135 21.84 -3.57 -17.04
N HIS A 136 22.24 -4.42 -18.00
CA HIS A 136 23.50 -4.29 -18.76
C HIS A 136 24.76 -4.06 -17.91
N ASN A 137 24.89 -4.76 -16.76
CA ASN A 137 25.99 -4.58 -15.79
C ASN A 137 26.09 -3.15 -15.20
N LYS A 138 25.01 -2.38 -15.26
CA LYS A 138 24.83 -1.14 -14.51
C LYS A 138 23.87 -1.41 -13.38
N GLU A 139 24.14 -0.81 -12.22
CA GLU A 139 23.30 -0.94 -11.05
C GLU A 139 23.21 0.42 -10.34
N VAL A 140 22.02 0.74 -9.84
CA VAL A 140 21.75 1.89 -8.97
C VAL A 140 20.84 1.42 -7.85
N SER A 141 21.01 1.97 -6.65
CA SER A 141 20.19 1.63 -5.49
C SER A 141 19.77 2.88 -4.73
N GLY A 142 18.60 2.82 -4.11
CA GLY A 142 18.10 3.79 -3.14
C GLY A 142 17.53 3.06 -1.92
N THR A 143 17.38 3.78 -0.82
CA THR A 143 16.75 3.27 0.40
C THR A 143 15.44 3.98 0.66
N ILE A 144 14.54 3.29 1.36
CA ILE A 144 13.26 3.80 1.83
C ILE A 144 13.05 3.35 3.27
N GLN A 145 12.60 4.24 4.13
CA GLN A 145 12.24 3.89 5.49
C GLN A 145 10.82 3.30 5.52
N VAL A 146 10.67 2.06 5.97
CA VAL A 146 9.37 1.43 6.17
C VAL A 146 9.00 1.47 7.65
N ASP A 147 8.00 2.28 7.98
CA ASP A 147 7.53 2.49 9.35
C ASP A 147 6.56 1.39 9.76
N GLY A 148 6.86 0.70 10.85
CA GLY A 148 6.05 -0.41 11.33
C GLY A 148 4.64 0.00 11.75
N THR A 149 3.65 -0.82 11.40
CA THR A 149 2.26 -0.64 11.82
C THR A 149 1.81 -1.80 12.70
N PHE A 150 0.81 -1.55 13.56
CA PHE A 150 0.27 -2.61 14.41
C PHE A 150 -0.26 -3.79 13.59
N MET A 151 -0.97 -3.51 12.49
CA MET A 151 -1.44 -4.56 11.56
C MET A 151 -0.27 -5.24 10.85
N GLY A 152 0.70 -4.48 10.34
CA GLY A 152 1.86 -5.01 9.63
C GLY A 152 2.76 -5.89 10.48
N PHE A 153 2.83 -5.65 11.79
CA PHE A 153 3.54 -6.53 12.73
C PHE A 153 3.01 -7.97 12.71
N PHE A 154 1.69 -8.16 12.68
CA PHE A 154 1.11 -9.51 12.65
C PHE A 154 1.28 -10.18 11.29
N GLU A 155 1.09 -9.44 10.20
CA GLU A 155 1.27 -9.94 8.84
C GLU A 155 2.73 -10.36 8.59
N ALA A 156 3.68 -9.52 9.03
CA ALA A 156 5.10 -9.82 8.98
C ALA A 156 5.49 -10.98 9.91
N GLY A 157 4.87 -11.07 11.09
CA GLY A 157 5.18 -12.08 12.10
C GLY A 157 4.72 -13.50 11.76
N GLY A 158 3.66 -13.65 10.96
CA GLY A 158 3.07 -14.95 10.63
C GLY A 158 2.34 -15.59 11.81
N THR A 159 1.93 -16.86 11.65
CA THR A 159 0.96 -17.56 12.53
C THR A 159 1.35 -17.63 14.01
N LEU A 160 2.64 -17.57 14.34
CA LEU A 160 3.12 -17.64 15.71
C LEU A 160 2.70 -16.42 16.55
N TYR A 161 2.64 -15.23 15.95
CA TYR A 161 2.26 -14.02 16.66
C TYR A 161 0.76 -13.92 16.91
N TYR A 162 -0.05 -14.50 16.01
CA TYR A 162 -1.49 -14.67 16.26
C TYR A 162 -1.72 -15.61 17.44
N ALA A 163 -1.02 -16.74 17.48
CA ALA A 163 -1.09 -17.67 18.62
C ALA A 163 -0.61 -17.00 19.93
N GLY A 164 0.46 -16.21 19.87
CA GLY A 164 0.96 -15.43 20.99
C GLY A 164 -0.02 -14.34 21.47
N GLY A 165 -0.67 -13.63 20.54
CA GLY A 165 -1.69 -12.63 20.85
C GLY A 165 -2.90 -13.23 21.56
N ILE A 166 -3.42 -14.35 21.05
CA ILE A 166 -4.51 -15.10 21.69
C ILE A 166 -4.09 -15.56 23.08
N LEU A 167 -2.89 -16.12 23.23
CA LEU A 167 -2.37 -16.53 24.53
C LEU A 167 -2.28 -15.35 25.51
N ALA A 168 -1.78 -14.19 25.08
CA ALA A 168 -1.69 -13.00 25.93
C ALA A 168 -3.08 -12.53 26.40
N ILE A 169 -4.07 -12.51 25.50
CA ILE A 169 -5.47 -12.19 25.85
C ILE A 169 -6.01 -13.20 26.86
N LEU A 170 -5.83 -14.51 26.63
CA LEU A 170 -6.26 -15.55 27.56
C LEU A 170 -5.62 -15.40 28.95
N VAL A 171 -4.33 -15.08 29.01
CA VAL A 171 -3.63 -14.84 30.28
C VAL A 171 -4.22 -13.63 31.02
N VAL A 172 -4.53 -12.55 30.30
CA VAL A 172 -5.18 -11.36 30.89
C VAL A 172 -6.57 -11.69 31.41
N ILE A 173 -7.38 -12.45 30.67
CA ILE A 173 -8.72 -12.89 31.08
C ILE A 173 -8.65 -13.73 32.35
N VAL A 174 -7.75 -14.72 32.39
CA VAL A 174 -7.55 -15.58 33.57
C VAL A 174 -7.15 -14.75 34.78
N LEU A 175 -6.25 -13.76 34.62
CA LEU A 175 -5.89 -12.84 35.69
C LEU A 175 -7.08 -12.01 36.17
N LEU A 176 -7.92 -11.52 35.26
CA LEU A 176 -9.12 -10.75 35.59
C LEU A 176 -10.12 -11.58 36.40
N VAL A 177 -10.36 -12.83 36.00
CA VAL A 177 -11.22 -13.77 36.74
C VAL A 177 -10.67 -14.01 38.14
N VAL A 178 -9.36 -14.23 38.30
CA VAL A 178 -8.72 -14.41 39.62
C VAL A 178 -8.89 -13.17 40.48
N ILE A 179 -8.71 -11.96 39.93
CA ILE A 179 -8.94 -10.70 40.66
C ILE A 179 -10.39 -10.60 41.13
N VAL A 180 -11.36 -10.87 40.26
CA VAL A 180 -12.80 -10.84 40.61
C VAL A 180 -13.13 -11.90 41.66
N MET A 181 -12.59 -13.11 41.55
CA MET A 181 -12.77 -14.16 42.55
C MET A 181 -12.24 -13.74 43.91
N VAL A 182 -11.05 -13.16 43.99
CA VAL A 182 -10.47 -12.66 45.27
C VAL A 182 -11.27 -11.49 45.84
N LEU A 183 -11.75 -10.57 45.00
CA LEU A 183 -12.58 -9.45 45.45
C LEU A 183 -13.98 -9.90 45.92
N ARG A 184 -14.57 -10.93 45.31
CA ARG A 184 -15.85 -11.52 45.76
C ARG A 184 -15.70 -12.47 46.94
N SER A 185 -14.59 -13.20 47.07
CA SER A 185 -14.36 -14.17 48.16
C SER A 185 -14.04 -13.52 49.50
N GLY A 186 -13.96 -12.19 49.58
CA GLY A 186 -13.83 -11.45 50.84
C GLY A 186 -15.13 -11.34 51.65
N SER A 187 -16.25 -11.92 51.17
CA SER A 187 -17.59 -11.80 51.78
C SER A 187 -18.30 -13.14 51.97
N SER A 188 -17.65 -14.13 52.56
CA SER A 188 -18.36 -15.27 53.17
C SER A 188 -18.15 -15.23 54.68
N ASP A 189 -19.10 -14.62 55.37
CA ASP A 189 -19.33 -14.91 56.77
C ASP A 189 -19.62 -16.41 56.88
N TYR A 190 -18.85 -17.07 57.73
CA TYR A 190 -19.01 -18.48 58.05
C TYR A 190 -20.26 -18.63 58.93
N ASP A 191 -21.35 -19.12 58.38
CA ASP A 191 -22.38 -19.81 59.17
C ASP A 191 -22.37 -21.28 58.71
N ASP A 192 -21.67 -22.05 59.52
CA ASP A 192 -21.54 -23.50 59.50
C ASP A 192 -22.67 -24.01 60.39
N ASP A 193 -23.78 -24.45 59.81
CA ASP A 193 -24.76 -25.27 60.51
C ASP A 193 -25.31 -26.31 59.52
N ASP A 194 -24.88 -27.55 59.76
CA ASP A 194 -25.48 -28.80 59.33
C ASP A 194 -26.99 -28.78 59.62
N ASP A 195 -27.82 -29.24 58.69
CA ASP A 195 -28.87 -30.22 58.99
C ASP A 195 -29.50 -30.75 57.69
N ASP A 196 -29.50 -32.08 57.59
CA ASP A 196 -30.28 -32.90 56.68
C ASP A 196 -31.79 -32.66 56.91
N ASP A 197 -32.60 -32.50 55.85
CA ASP A 197 -33.84 -33.29 55.70
C ASP A 197 -34.48 -33.15 54.31
N ASP A 198 -35.08 -34.26 53.91
CA ASP A 198 -35.80 -34.58 52.67
C ASP A 198 -37.16 -33.85 52.51
N ASP A 199 -37.77 -34.05 51.34
CA ASP A 199 -39.22 -33.96 51.00
C ASP A 199 -39.77 -32.70 50.28
N ASP A 200 -39.78 -32.80 48.94
CA ASP A 200 -40.93 -32.85 48.01
C ASP A 200 -42.18 -31.93 48.13
N TYR A 201 -42.57 -31.41 46.95
CA TYR A 201 -43.87 -30.91 46.45
C TYR A 201 -44.42 -29.48 46.70
N ASP A 202 -44.59 -28.81 45.55
CA ASP A 202 -45.75 -28.04 45.03
C ASP A 202 -46.08 -26.60 45.48
N ASP A 203 -45.96 -25.72 44.47
CA ASP A 203 -46.98 -24.83 43.91
C ASP A 203 -47.30 -23.46 44.56
N GLU A 204 -46.92 -22.44 43.78
CA GLU A 204 -47.60 -21.17 43.46
C GLU A 204 -47.97 -20.11 44.53
N GLU A 205 -47.64 -18.87 44.11
CA GLU A 205 -48.34 -17.59 44.34
C GLU A 205 -48.13 -16.75 45.63
N SER A 206 -47.28 -15.74 45.43
CA SER A 206 -47.66 -14.31 45.36
C SER A 206 -47.75 -13.42 46.62
N ALA A 207 -47.14 -12.23 46.42
CA ALA A 207 -47.43 -10.90 47.00
C ALA A 207 -46.76 -10.54 48.36
N THR A 208 -46.13 -9.37 48.59
CA THR A 208 -46.13 -8.08 47.88
C THR A 208 -45.13 -7.06 48.52
N SER A 209 -44.62 -6.14 47.68
CA SER A 209 -44.52 -4.66 47.85
C SER A 209 -43.42 -3.98 48.69
N SER A 210 -42.55 -3.20 48.01
CA SER A 210 -42.63 -1.70 47.89
C SER A 210 -41.41 -1.13 47.12
N ALA A 211 -41.56 -0.61 45.87
CA ALA A 211 -41.92 0.76 45.42
C ALA A 211 -40.81 1.83 45.60
N GLY A 212 -40.33 2.62 44.61
CA GLY A 212 -40.68 2.94 43.21
C GLY A 212 -39.51 3.68 42.52
N PRO A 213 -39.66 4.58 41.49
CA PRO A 213 -40.85 5.13 40.85
C PRO A 213 -41.03 4.68 39.38
N ALA A 214 -42.25 4.86 38.86
CA ALA A 214 -42.65 4.54 37.50
C ALA A 214 -42.02 5.48 36.46
N GLY A 215 -41.17 4.93 35.59
CA GLY A 215 -40.98 5.39 34.21
C GLY A 215 -41.97 4.64 33.29
N PRO A 216 -42.26 5.15 32.08
CA PRO A 216 -43.16 4.47 31.15
C PRO A 216 -42.59 3.08 30.80
N PRO A 217 -43.43 2.05 30.60
CA PRO A 217 -42.93 0.71 30.34
C PRO A 217 -42.08 0.72 29.07
N PRO A 218 -40.82 0.25 29.11
CA PRO A 218 -40.13 -0.09 27.87
C PRO A 218 -40.93 -1.24 27.24
N THR A 219 -41.26 -1.09 25.98
CA THR A 219 -41.84 -2.14 25.17
C THR A 219 -40.91 -3.36 25.19
N LEU A 220 -41.28 -4.38 25.96
CA LEU A 220 -40.68 -5.72 25.89
C LEU A 220 -40.95 -6.26 24.49
N GLY A 221 -40.00 -6.07 23.58
CA GLY A 221 -40.04 -6.69 22.26
C GLY A 221 -39.58 -8.14 22.39
N GLY A 222 -40.47 -9.01 22.88
CA GLY A 222 -40.22 -10.44 22.94
C GLY A 222 -40.05 -11.07 21.56
N LYS A 223 -39.70 -12.37 21.54
CA LYS A 223 -39.47 -13.18 20.33
C LYS A 223 -40.46 -12.85 19.20
N GLU A 224 -39.94 -12.31 18.10
CA GLU A 224 -40.71 -11.95 16.91
C GLU A 224 -40.85 -13.15 15.97
N ASP A 225 -41.88 -13.15 15.10
CA ASP A 225 -42.25 -14.31 14.27
C ASP A 225 -41.18 -14.77 13.28
N TRP A 226 -40.20 -13.91 12.97
CA TRP A 226 -39.08 -14.25 12.08
C TRP A 226 -37.94 -14.99 12.80
N MET A 227 -37.95 -15.01 14.14
CA MET A 227 -36.86 -15.55 14.95
C MET A 227 -37.02 -17.06 15.20
N SER A 228 -36.00 -17.83 14.86
CA SER A 228 -35.86 -19.24 15.23
C SER A 228 -35.41 -19.37 16.70
N ASP A 229 -34.45 -18.56 17.13
CA ASP A 229 -33.96 -18.45 18.52
C ASP A 229 -34.00 -16.98 19.03
N TYR A 230 -34.19 -16.80 20.33
CA TYR A 230 -34.22 -15.50 21.00
C TYR A 230 -33.58 -15.57 22.39
N ARG A 231 -32.63 -14.66 22.66
CA ARG A 231 -31.97 -14.54 23.97
C ARG A 231 -31.62 -13.09 24.29
N VAL A 232 -31.54 -12.79 25.58
CA VAL A 232 -31.10 -11.49 26.09
C VAL A 232 -29.86 -11.73 26.93
N ASP A 233 -28.81 -10.95 26.71
CA ASP A 233 -27.57 -11.06 27.48
C ASP A 233 -27.57 -10.20 28.76
N GLU A 234 -26.47 -10.27 29.52
CA GLU A 234 -26.32 -9.56 30.79
C GLU A 234 -26.32 -8.01 30.62
N ASP A 235 -26.04 -7.51 29.42
CA ASP A 235 -26.06 -6.09 29.06
C ASP A 235 -27.45 -5.62 28.57
N ASN A 236 -28.46 -6.51 28.59
CA ASN A 236 -29.79 -6.33 28.01
C ASN A 236 -29.80 -6.16 26.47
N VAL A 237 -28.75 -6.60 25.78
CA VAL A 237 -28.78 -6.69 24.31
C VAL A 237 -29.61 -7.91 23.94
N GLU A 238 -30.57 -7.68 23.05
CA GLU A 238 -31.45 -8.74 22.56
C GLU A 238 -30.83 -9.35 21.30
N TRP A 239 -30.87 -10.67 21.21
CA TRP A 239 -30.32 -11.45 20.11
C TRP A 239 -31.42 -12.31 19.49
N GLY A 240 -31.48 -12.31 18.17
CA GLY A 240 -32.41 -13.13 17.38
C GLY A 240 -31.68 -13.86 16.27
N GLU A 241 -31.93 -15.16 16.12
CA GLU A 241 -31.45 -15.96 14.98
C GLU A 241 -32.59 -16.08 13.96
N ASP A 242 -32.31 -15.90 12.67
CA ASP A 242 -33.31 -16.14 11.62
C ASP A 242 -33.41 -17.64 11.24
N GLN A 243 -34.19 -17.97 10.21
CA GLN A 243 -34.35 -19.36 9.75
C GLN A 243 -33.15 -19.87 8.92
N ASP A 244 -32.31 -18.96 8.43
CA ASP A 244 -31.14 -19.25 7.61
C ASP A 244 -29.86 -19.35 8.47
N GLY A 245 -29.96 -19.08 9.78
CA GLY A 245 -28.88 -19.16 10.76
C GLY A 245 -28.09 -17.86 10.93
N ASN A 246 -28.59 -16.73 10.43
CA ASN A 246 -27.94 -15.44 10.63
C ASN A 246 -28.37 -14.83 11.96
N TRP A 247 -27.42 -14.20 12.64
CA TRP A 247 -27.63 -13.56 13.93
C TRP A 247 -27.91 -12.08 13.78
N TRP A 248 -28.83 -11.60 14.60
CA TRP A 248 -29.26 -10.21 14.67
C TRP A 248 -29.19 -9.76 16.13
N TYR A 249 -28.82 -8.51 16.36
CA TYR A 249 -28.78 -7.91 17.69
C TYR A 249 -29.56 -6.59 17.75
N ARG A 250 -30.11 -6.27 18.91
CA ARG A 250 -30.81 -5.02 19.20
C ARG A 250 -30.34 -4.46 20.54
N ASP A 251 -29.77 -3.26 20.50
CA ASP A 251 -29.31 -2.56 21.70
C ASP A 251 -30.48 -2.18 22.63
N PRO A 252 -30.23 -2.09 23.96
CA PRO A 252 -31.25 -1.68 24.91
C PRO A 252 -31.92 -0.35 24.53
N GLY A 253 -33.22 -0.39 24.21
CA GLY A 253 -34.01 0.78 23.83
C GLY A 253 -33.95 1.18 22.36
N ALA A 254 -33.22 0.44 21.52
CA ALA A 254 -33.34 0.53 20.07
C ALA A 254 -34.62 -0.17 19.58
N SER A 255 -35.24 0.34 18.51
CA SER A 255 -36.40 -0.33 17.88
C SER A 255 -35.99 -1.32 16.80
N ASP A 256 -34.80 -1.15 16.22
CA ASP A 256 -34.40 -1.79 14.98
C ASP A 256 -33.33 -2.86 15.25
N TRP A 257 -33.45 -3.98 14.56
CA TRP A 257 -32.48 -5.09 14.59
C TRP A 257 -31.33 -4.82 13.61
N SER A 258 -30.11 -5.10 14.05
CA SER A 258 -28.89 -5.01 13.23
C SER A 258 -28.31 -6.40 13.00
N GLU A 259 -27.91 -6.68 11.76
CA GLU A 259 -27.28 -7.95 11.40
C GLU A 259 -25.90 -8.03 12.05
N TRP A 260 -25.61 -9.17 12.70
CA TRP A 260 -24.30 -9.49 13.20
C TRP A 260 -23.48 -10.11 12.06
N ALA A 261 -22.46 -9.38 11.60
CA ALA A 261 -21.49 -9.88 10.65
C ALA A 261 -20.27 -10.43 11.40
N ASP A 262 -19.95 -11.69 11.14
CA ASP A 262 -18.71 -12.37 11.58
C ASP A 262 -17.47 -11.77 10.90
#